data_AF-A0AA37KAW1-F1
#
_entry.id   AF-A0AA37KAW1-F1
#
_cell.length_a   1.000
_cell.length_b   1.000
_cell.length_c   1.000
_cell.angle_alpha   90.00
_cell.angle_beta   90.00
_cell.angle_gamma   90.00
#
_symmetry.space_group_name_H-M   'P 1'
#
loop_
_entity.id
_entity.type
_entity.pdbx_description
1 polymer ?
#
loop_
_entity_poly.entity_id
_entity_poly.type
_entity_poly.pdbx_seq_one_letter_code
_entity_poly.pdbx_strand_id
1 'polypeptide(L)' 'MPEEIKQLKAWFQAYELRFNEIRLSNYEYIFDLRKFIEVQVNSVKRNWSNPTFEPDIRSLYRLKKVLEENDSPDNEY' A
#
# COMPACT_ATOMS: atom_id res chain seq x y z
N MET A 1 8.41 -15.09 -6.99
CA MET A 1 7.72 -13.79 -6.85
C MET A 1 8.09 -12.93 -8.05
N PRO A 2 7.10 -12.47 -8.84
CA PRO A 2 7.29 -11.52 -9.93
C PRO A 2 8.10 -10.30 -9.50
N GLU A 3 8.87 -9.74 -10.43
CA GLU A 3 9.76 -8.60 -10.14
C GLU A 3 8.97 -7.38 -9.69
N GLU A 4 7.80 -7.13 -10.29
CA GLU A 4 6.90 -6.04 -9.93
C GLU A 4 6.46 -6.11 -8.46
N ILE A 5 6.18 -7.30 -7.94
CA ILE A 5 5.78 -7.50 -6.54
C ILE A 5 6.97 -7.26 -5.59
N LYS A 6 8.19 -7.63 -6.00
CA LYS A 6 9.39 -7.33 -5.22
C LYS A 6 9.62 -5.82 -5.13
N GLN A 7 9.49 -5.11 -6.24
CA GLN A 7 9.61 -3.65 -6.30
C GLN A 7 8.54 -2.97 -5.44
N LEU A 8 7.28 -3.43 -5.51
CA LEU A 8 6.19 -2.91 -4.69
C LEU A 8 6.52 -3.04 -3.19
N LYS A 9 7.00 -4.22 -2.76
CA LYS A 9 7.40 -4.44 -1.37
C LYS A 9 8.59 -3.56 -0.96
N ALA A 10 9.61 -3.45 -1.81
CA ALA A 10 10.77 -2.62 -1.54
C ALA A 10 10.39 -1.14 -1.38
N TRP A 11 9.46 -0.65 -2.22
CA TRP A 11 8.91 0.70 -2.11
C TRP A 11 8.27 0.93 -0.72
N PHE A 12 7.38 0.04 -0.27
CA PHE A 12 6.76 0.17 1.06
C PHE A 12 7.73 0.01 2.23
N GLN A 13 8.86 -0.70 2.04
CA GLN A 13 9.91 -0.80 3.06
C GLN A 13 10.76 0.47 3.16
N ALA A 14 10.93 1.19 2.04
CA ALA A 14 11.68 2.44 1.98
C ALA A 14 10.82 3.68 2.27
N TYR A 15 9.50 3.56 2.17
CA TYR A 15 8.57 4.67 2.34
C TYR A 15 8.52 5.16 3.80
N GLU A 16 8.79 6.44 4.01
CA GLU A 16 8.70 7.09 5.31
C GLU A 16 7.27 7.59 5.56
N LEU A 17 6.52 6.87 6.39
CA LEU A 17 5.16 7.25 6.78
C LEU A 17 5.18 8.47 7.71
N ARG A 18 4.65 9.60 7.24
CA ARG A 18 4.51 10.86 8.00
C ARG A 18 3.15 11.02 8.70
N PHE A 19 2.20 10.16 8.37
CA PHE A 19 0.84 10.15 8.92
C PHE A 19 0.39 8.70 9.15
N ASN A 20 -0.59 8.52 10.02
CA ASN A 20 -1.08 7.20 10.40
C ASN A 20 -2.45 6.84 9.79
N GLU A 21 -3.12 7.82 9.18
CA GLU A 21 -4.49 7.67 8.71
C GLU A 21 -4.61 8.15 7.28
N ILE A 22 -5.37 7.44 6.45
CA ILE A 22 -5.60 7.82 5.06
C ILE A 22 -6.97 7.38 4.58
N ARG A 23 -7.60 8.21 3.75
CA ARG A 23 -8.84 7.88 3.06
C ARG A 23 -8.52 7.49 1.62
N LEU A 24 -8.76 6.24 1.25
CA LEU A 24 -8.56 5.73 -0.12
C LEU A 24 -9.77 5.99 -1.03
N SER A 25 -10.95 6.12 -0.45
CA SER A 25 -12.19 6.51 -1.14
C SER A 25 -13.22 7.01 -0.12
N ASN A 26 -14.39 7.46 -0.59
CA ASN A 26 -15.49 7.88 0.28
C ASN A 26 -15.95 6.79 1.27
N TYR A 27 -15.68 5.51 0.98
CA TYR A 27 -16.12 4.37 1.79
C TYR A 27 -14.96 3.58 2.40
N GLU A 28 -13.72 3.99 2.14
CA GLU A 28 -12.53 3.26 2.56
C GLU A 28 -11.59 4.21 3.29
N TYR A 29 -11.54 4.04 4.61
CA TYR A 29 -10.71 4.82 5.50
C TYR A 29 -9.87 3.87 6.36
N ILE A 30 -8.57 4.11 6.34
CA ILE A 30 -7.57 3.35 7.07
C ILE A 30 -7.12 4.22 8.23
N PHE A 31 -7.42 3.79 9.47
CA PHE A 31 -7.06 4.51 10.69
C PHE A 31 -5.68 4.10 11.26
N ASP A 32 -5.17 2.93 10.85
CA ASP A 32 -3.84 2.47 11.21
C ASP A 32 -3.11 2.00 9.94
N LEU A 33 -2.56 2.99 9.24
CA LEU A 33 -1.89 2.82 7.97
C LEU A 33 -0.63 1.96 8.11
N ARG A 34 0.12 2.14 9.20
CA ARG A 34 1.31 1.34 9.47
C ARG A 34 0.95 -0.13 9.61
N LYS A 35 -0.08 -0.46 10.42
CA LYS A 35 -0.50 -1.84 10.60
C LYS A 35 -1.09 -2.43 9.32
N PHE A 36 -1.86 -1.63 8.59
CA PHE A 36 -2.41 -2.04 7.29
C PHE A 36 -1.30 -2.45 6.31
N ILE A 37 -0.29 -1.60 6.11
CA ILE A 37 0.85 -1.90 5.23
C ILE A 37 1.57 -3.16 5.70
N GLU A 38 1.85 -3.28 7.00
CA GLU A 38 2.53 -4.45 7.57
C GLU A 38 1.78 -5.76 7.26
N VAL A 39 0.48 -5.80 7.51
CA VAL A 39 -0.37 -6.97 7.26
C VAL A 39 -0.37 -7.34 5.78
N GLN A 40 -0.55 -6.36 4.90
CA GLN A 40 -0.62 -6.61 3.46
C GLN A 40 0.73 -7.06 2.88
N VAL A 41 1.83 -6.40 3.25
CA VAL A 41 3.18 -6.81 2.82
C VAL A 41 3.50 -8.23 3.31
N ASN A 42 3.10 -8.58 4.53
CA ASN A 42 3.28 -9.92 5.07
C ASN A 42 2.41 -10.97 4.38
N SER A 43 1.16 -10.65 4.06
CA SER A 43 0.27 -11.53 3.30
C SER A 43 0.85 -11.81 1.91
N VAL A 44 1.24 -10.77 1.17
CA VAL A 44 1.86 -10.91 -0.15
C VAL A 44 3.17 -11.69 -0.08
N LYS A 45 4.00 -11.48 0.96
CA LYS A 45 5.23 -12.27 1.15
C LYS A 45 4.96 -13.77 1.22
N ARG A 46 3.87 -14.19 1.86
CA ARG A 46 3.51 -15.61 2.07
C ARG A 46 2.68 -16.19 0.93
N ASN A 47 1.84 -15.38 0.30
CA ASN A 47 0.73 -15.85 -0.53
C ASN A 47 0.75 -15.33 -1.98
N TRP A 48 1.82 -14.66 -2.45
CA TRP A 48 1.85 -14.02 -3.79
C TRP A 48 1.45 -14.88 -4.99
N SER A 49 1.61 -16.21 -4.91
CA SER A 49 1.25 -17.15 -5.98
C SER A 49 -0.17 -17.70 -5.86
N ASN A 50 -0.88 -17.42 -4.76
CA ASN A 50 -2.22 -17.89 -4.51
C ASN A 50 -3.24 -16.81 -4.95
N PRO A 51 -4.09 -17.10 -5.96
CA PRO A 51 -5.04 -16.13 -6.50
C PRO A 51 -6.07 -15.63 -5.47
N THR A 52 -6.31 -16.39 -4.40
CA THR A 52 -7.19 -15.98 -3.29
C THR A 52 -6.71 -14.67 -2.63
N PHE A 53 -5.39 -14.42 -2.65
CA PHE A 53 -4.76 -13.27 -2.01
C PHE A 53 -4.38 -12.16 -3.02
N GLU A 54 -4.85 -12.25 -4.26
CA GLU A 54 -4.71 -11.17 -5.24
C GLU A 54 -5.26 -9.80 -4.75
N PRO A 55 -6.37 -9.74 -3.98
CA PRO A 55 -6.86 -8.48 -3.42
C PRO A 55 -5.85 -7.74 -2.54
N ASP A 56 -4.96 -8.45 -1.85
CA ASP A 56 -3.94 -7.84 -0.98
C ASP A 56 -2.88 -7.12 -1.82
N ILE A 57 -2.49 -7.73 -2.94
CA ILE A 57 -1.58 -7.13 -3.92
C ILE A 57 -2.23 -5.89 -4.54
N ARG A 58 -3.50 -5.97 -4.95
CA ARG A 58 -4.25 -4.83 -5.51
C ARG A 58 -4.39 -3.69 -4.51
N SER A 59 -4.60 -4.01 -3.23
CA SER A 59 -4.69 -3.02 -2.15
C SER A 59 -3.38 -2.25 -1.99
N LEU A 60 -2.24 -2.92 -2.05
CA LEU A 60 -0.92 -2.27 -2.01
C LEU A 60 -0.69 -1.34 -3.22
N TYR A 61 -1.08 -1.74 -4.43
CA TYR A 61 -0.97 -0.86 -5.60
C TYR A 61 -1.85 0.38 -5.48
N ARG A 62 -3.11 0.22 -5.03
CA ARG A 62 -4.02 1.35 -4.80
C ARG A 62 -3.47 2.30 -3.74
N LEU A 63 -3.01 1.75 -2.62
CA LEU A 63 -2.44 2.55 -1.54
C LEU A 63 -1.19 3.31 -2.03
N LYS A 64 -0.27 2.64 -2.73
CA LYS A 64 0.93 3.30 -3.27
C LYS A 64 0.56 4.51 -4.15
N LYS A 65 -0.40 4.35 -5.06
CA LYS A 65 -0.86 5.44 -5.92
C LYS A 65 -1.37 6.63 -5.11
N VAL A 66 -2.22 6.39 -4.11
CA VAL A 66 -2.75 7.46 -3.27
C VAL A 66 -1.65 8.14 -2.44
N LEU A 67 -0.65 7.39 -1.97
CA LEU A 67 0.50 7.96 -1.26
C LEU A 67 1.34 8.86 -2.17
N GLU A 68 1.66 8.40 -3.39
CA GLU A 68 2.39 9.19 -4.39
C GLU A 68 1.62 10.46 -4.80
N GLU A 69 0.28 10.38 -4.89
CA GLU A 69 -0.58 11.54 -5.12
C GLU A 69 -0.53 12.53 -3.95
N ASN A 70 -0.63 12.07 -2.70
CA ASN A 70 -0.55 12.94 -1.51
C ASN A 70 0.82 13.61 -1.34
N ASP A 71 1.90 12.93 -1.76
CA ASP A 71 3.26 13.49 -1.72
C ASP A 71 3.55 14.43 -2.90
N SER A 72 2.65 14.55 -3.88
CA SER A 72 2.83 15.44 -5.02
C SER A 72 2.58 16.91 -4.62
N PRO A 73 3.46 17.84 -5.00
CA PRO A 73 3.42 19.25 -4.58
C PRO A 73 2.16 20.00 -5.06
N ASP A 74 1.45 19.47 -6.06
CA ASP A 74 0.21 20.05 -6.58
C ASP A 74 -1.00 19.87 -5.63
N ASN A 75 -0.85 19.13 -4.52
CA ASN A 75 -1.89 18.95 -3.50
C ASN A 75 -1.79 19.94 -2.31
N GLU A 76 -0.89 20.93 -2.35
CA GLU A 76 -0.92 22.08 -1.43
C GLU A 76 -1.94 23.12 -1.95
N TYR A 77 -3.21 22.97 -1.54
CA TYR A 77 -4.25 23.99 -1.67
C TYR A 77 -4.66 24.55 -0.30
#